data_AF-A0A0N1I867-F1
#
_entry.id   AF-A0A0N1I867-F1
#
_cell.length_a   1.000
_cell.length_b   1.000
_cell.length_c   1.000
_cell.angle_alpha   90.00
_cell.angle_beta   90.00
_cell.angle_gamma   90.00
#
_symmetry.space_group_name_H-M   'P 1'
#
loop_
_entity.id
_entity.type
_entity.pdbx_description
1 polymer ?
#
loop_
_entity_poly.entity_id
_entity_poly.type
_entity_poly.pdbx_seq_one_letter_code
_entity_poly.pdbx_strand_id
1 'polypeptide(L)'
;MLHRSCPLSRNLSSYATKGTMRGGIPRIYYSWMKPGSATRRRFEKMRNPFVDLETGTSLYFRDTRDSAEAVAHATDSKGLKGMDNGVDLYNEYKIVPDLYPEGFQWKHKLNTEYNQWRSNTWLTPELIPQEHRGRFLCNFQLNVVAYDMRVVKFSPKDHRQWIYCVLYVGSGKGIAGWGRAVAPSTQEARNEAIRQAFANVIAVDLEQEGPMYPVRVNADGARVLLYPARRIVANFRVADILCAFGFQNAGCKINLKASNNPRAPTHTVEGVFEAVKALRSVNEIAASRGKVPHSLVYNIYVYLEEMRRRKGMMAMHPPGKDGIFMPDRVVDNRMPDHLKKGYYDDVYWKDFFAGSKEQLNEPKMGMRGDELRAQLEDAQSRPAKRTKRRTLDDVLRRLGKTAKDLGPLQVVNPRLDAKLPTHVKRNYLLH
;
A
#
# COMPACT_ATOMS: atom_id res chain seq x y z
N MET A 1 -55.92 -19.81 -21.91
CA MET A 1 -55.38 -18.79 -22.83
C MET A 1 -54.54 -17.81 -22.01
N LEU A 2 -53.38 -17.41 -22.55
CA LEU A 2 -52.39 -16.44 -22.00
C LEU A 2 -51.53 -16.99 -20.84
N HIS A 3 -50.20 -17.05 -20.86
CA HIS A 3 -49.18 -16.41 -21.70
C HIS A 3 -48.01 -17.35 -21.97
N ARG A 4 -47.54 -17.33 -23.22
CA ARG A 4 -46.37 -18.05 -23.73
C ARG A 4 -45.11 -17.74 -22.90
N SER A 5 -44.38 -18.79 -22.55
CA SER A 5 -42.99 -18.75 -22.11
C SER A 5 -42.15 -17.83 -23.01
N CYS A 6 -41.57 -16.77 -22.45
CA CYS A 6 -40.51 -16.02 -23.11
C CYS A 6 -39.42 -17.01 -23.55
N PRO A 7 -39.01 -17.04 -24.82
CA PRO A 7 -37.84 -17.81 -25.20
C PRO A 7 -36.65 -17.18 -24.49
N LEU A 8 -35.90 -17.98 -23.72
CA LEU A 8 -34.56 -17.63 -23.24
C LEU A 8 -33.74 -17.21 -24.47
N SER A 9 -33.61 -15.90 -24.69
CA SER A 9 -32.82 -15.36 -25.79
C SER A 9 -31.36 -15.76 -25.54
N ARG A 10 -30.86 -16.78 -26.25
CA ARG A 10 -29.45 -17.16 -26.18
C ARG A 10 -28.60 -15.97 -26.64
N ASN A 11 -27.60 -15.59 -25.84
CA ASN A 11 -26.69 -14.50 -26.20
C ASN A 11 -25.82 -14.94 -27.39
N LEU A 12 -26.15 -14.44 -28.59
CA LEU A 12 -25.42 -14.73 -29.82
C LEU A 12 -24.04 -14.05 -29.87
N SER A 13 -23.78 -13.06 -29.00
CA SER A 13 -22.50 -12.37 -28.93
C SER A 13 -21.51 -13.12 -28.03
N SER A 14 -20.61 -13.89 -28.64
CA SER A 14 -19.54 -14.59 -27.90
C SER A 14 -18.58 -13.60 -27.23
N TYR A 15 -18.22 -13.86 -25.97
CA TYR A 15 -17.16 -13.12 -25.27
C TYR A 15 -15.76 -13.45 -25.79
N ALA A 16 -15.56 -14.63 -26.39
CA ALA A 16 -14.27 -15.06 -26.92
C ALA A 16 -13.76 -14.19 -28.07
N THR A 17 -14.67 -13.54 -28.81
CA THR A 17 -14.34 -12.72 -29.99
C THR A 17 -14.78 -11.26 -29.82
N LYS A 18 -14.58 -10.69 -28.62
CA LYS A 18 -14.81 -9.26 -28.35
C LYS A 18 -13.51 -8.47 -28.43
N GLY A 19 -13.61 -7.21 -28.82
CA GLY A 19 -12.47 -6.30 -28.97
C GLY A 19 -12.04 -5.99 -30.41
N THR A 20 -11.10 -5.05 -30.52
CA THR A 20 -10.49 -4.60 -31.78
C THR A 20 -8.97 -4.73 -31.66
N MET A 21 -8.34 -5.45 -32.59
CA MET A 21 -6.89 -5.47 -32.73
C MET A 21 -6.40 -4.09 -33.18
N ARG A 22 -5.40 -3.54 -32.47
CA ARG A 22 -4.80 -2.22 -32.77
C ARG A 22 -3.31 -2.35 -33.12
N GLY A 23 -2.93 -3.45 -33.77
CA GLY A 23 -1.53 -3.78 -34.04
C GLY A 23 -0.74 -3.96 -32.75
N GLY A 24 0.33 -3.19 -32.57
CA GLY A 24 1.26 -3.28 -31.45
C GLY A 24 0.89 -2.49 -30.19
N ILE A 25 -0.34 -1.98 -30.04
CA ILE A 25 -0.74 -1.19 -28.87
C ILE A 25 -1.19 -2.14 -27.72
N PRO A 26 -0.40 -2.32 -26.65
CA PRO A 26 -0.80 -3.16 -25.53
C PRO A 26 -1.80 -2.44 -24.63
N ARG A 27 -2.68 -3.22 -24.00
CA ARG A 27 -3.62 -2.75 -22.97
C ARG A 27 -3.64 -3.75 -21.81
N ILE A 28 -3.78 -3.25 -20.59
CA ILE A 28 -3.94 -4.12 -19.42
C ILE A 28 -5.34 -4.75 -19.40
N TYR A 29 -5.44 -5.96 -18.86
CA TYR A 29 -6.69 -6.56 -18.41
C TYR A 29 -6.48 -7.12 -17.01
N TYR A 30 -7.55 -7.31 -16.26
CA TYR A 30 -7.49 -7.88 -14.91
C TYR A 30 -8.01 -9.30 -14.95
N SER A 31 -7.33 -10.21 -14.25
CA SER A 31 -7.79 -11.59 -14.12
C SER A 31 -9.04 -11.70 -13.25
N TRP A 32 -9.19 -10.80 -12.28
CA TRP A 32 -10.32 -10.78 -11.35
C TRP A 32 -10.72 -9.35 -10.98
N MET A 33 -10.13 -8.79 -9.92
CA MET A 33 -10.39 -7.43 -9.43
C MET A 33 -9.24 -6.47 -9.78
N LYS A 34 -9.49 -5.17 -9.61
CA LYS A 34 -8.44 -4.16 -9.78
C LYS A 34 -7.25 -4.40 -8.83
N PRO A 35 -5.99 -4.23 -9.28
CA PRO A 35 -4.81 -4.51 -8.45
C PRO A 35 -4.75 -3.73 -7.13
N GLY A 36 -5.34 -2.53 -7.07
CA GLY A 36 -5.41 -1.74 -5.84
C GLY A 36 -6.26 -2.38 -4.73
N SER A 37 -7.16 -3.29 -5.09
CA SER A 37 -8.03 -4.04 -4.18
C SER A 37 -7.39 -5.36 -3.71
N ALA A 38 -6.21 -5.72 -4.23
CA ALA A 38 -5.62 -7.05 -4.01
C ALA A 38 -5.15 -7.27 -2.56
N THR A 39 -4.35 -6.36 -2.01
CA THR A 39 -3.88 -6.47 -0.62
C THR A 39 -4.80 -5.70 0.31
N ARG A 40 -5.32 -6.35 1.35
CA ARG A 40 -6.20 -5.75 2.37
C ARG A 40 -5.54 -5.62 3.74
N ARG A 41 -4.22 -5.46 3.73
CA ARG A 41 -3.37 -5.63 4.91
C ARG A 41 -3.62 -4.56 5.98
N ARG A 42 -4.18 -3.39 5.66
CA ARG A 42 -4.50 -2.39 6.69
C ARG A 42 -5.57 -2.91 7.64
N PHE A 43 -6.60 -3.56 7.11
CA PHE A 43 -7.61 -4.20 7.94
C PHE A 43 -7.07 -5.48 8.58
N GLU A 44 -6.39 -6.35 7.82
CA GLU A 44 -5.88 -7.63 8.33
C GLU A 44 -4.81 -7.49 9.43
N LYS A 45 -4.00 -6.43 9.37
CA LYS A 45 -2.95 -6.15 10.38
C LYS A 45 -3.36 -5.05 11.36
N MET A 46 -4.65 -4.70 11.41
CA MET A 46 -5.20 -3.72 12.35
C MET A 46 -4.45 -2.37 12.32
N ARG A 47 -4.01 -1.93 11.13
CA ARG A 47 -3.33 -0.65 10.91
C ARG A 47 -4.32 0.37 10.35
N ASN A 48 -5.25 0.78 11.18
CA ASN A 48 -6.25 1.80 10.84
C ASN A 48 -6.57 2.66 12.08
N PRO A 49 -7.02 3.92 11.88
CA PRO A 49 -7.36 4.81 13.00
C PRO A 49 -8.51 4.29 13.88
N PHE A 50 -9.32 3.36 13.38
CA PHE A 50 -10.41 2.77 14.14
C PHE A 50 -9.93 1.92 15.31
N VAL A 51 -8.80 1.23 15.17
CA VAL A 51 -8.21 0.42 16.25
C VAL A 51 -7.38 1.28 17.21
N ASP A 52 -6.79 2.37 16.72
CA ASP A 52 -6.04 3.31 17.57
C ASP A 52 -6.95 4.02 18.59
N LEU A 53 -8.23 4.22 18.23
CA LEU A 53 -9.25 4.77 19.12
C LEU A 53 -9.86 3.66 19.96
N GLU A 54 -9.67 3.70 21.29
CA GLU A 54 -10.23 2.71 22.21
C GLU A 54 -11.78 2.62 22.12
N THR A 55 -12.42 3.73 21.76
CA THR A 55 -13.88 3.86 21.65
C THR A 55 -14.47 2.76 20.77
N GLY A 56 -15.44 2.02 21.30
CA GLY A 56 -16.12 0.94 20.60
C GLY A 56 -15.50 -0.44 20.82
N THR A 57 -14.28 -0.54 21.37
CA THR A 57 -13.66 -1.83 21.72
C THR A 57 -14.49 -2.59 22.76
N SER A 58 -15.12 -1.88 23.69
CA SER A 58 -16.03 -2.47 24.68
C SER A 58 -17.23 -3.19 24.05
N LEU A 59 -17.62 -2.86 22.82
CA LEU A 59 -18.77 -3.50 22.15
C LEU A 59 -18.49 -4.95 21.76
N TYR A 60 -17.22 -5.35 21.65
CA TYR A 60 -16.84 -6.76 21.44
C TYR A 60 -17.15 -7.65 22.64
N PHE A 61 -17.30 -7.06 23.84
CA PHE A 61 -17.53 -7.75 25.10
C PHE A 61 -18.88 -7.35 25.72
N ARG A 62 -19.88 -7.06 24.88
CA ARG A 62 -21.18 -6.57 25.34
C ARG A 62 -21.95 -7.61 26.17
N ASP A 63 -21.68 -8.89 25.95
CA ASP A 63 -22.23 -10.00 26.72
C ASP A 63 -21.89 -9.91 28.22
N THR A 64 -20.74 -9.35 28.58
CA THR A 64 -20.33 -9.09 29.98
C THR A 64 -21.28 -8.17 30.76
N ARG A 65 -22.21 -7.49 30.07
CA ARG A 65 -23.24 -6.69 30.73
C ARG A 65 -24.14 -7.54 31.63
N ASP A 66 -24.32 -8.82 31.32
CA ASP A 66 -25.01 -9.79 32.17
C ASP A 66 -24.05 -10.95 32.50
N SER A 67 -23.46 -10.91 33.69
CA SER A 67 -22.45 -11.89 34.11
C SER A 67 -23.00 -13.31 34.23
N ALA A 68 -24.27 -13.48 34.61
CA ALA A 68 -24.88 -14.80 34.72
C ALA A 68 -25.17 -15.40 33.33
N GLU A 69 -25.65 -14.58 32.39
CA GLU A 69 -25.88 -15.00 31.00
C GLU A 69 -24.57 -15.32 30.28
N ALA A 70 -23.54 -14.50 30.47
CA ALA A 70 -22.23 -14.67 29.86
C ALA A 70 -21.64 -16.06 30.14
N VAL A 71 -21.91 -16.60 31.33
CA VAL A 71 -21.42 -17.90 31.81
C VAL A 71 -22.37 -19.06 31.47
N ALA A 72 -23.68 -18.77 31.39
CA ALA A 72 -24.72 -19.77 31.09
C ALA A 72 -24.82 -20.12 29.60
N HIS A 73 -24.39 -19.21 28.70
CA HIS A 73 -24.39 -19.42 27.24
C HIS A 73 -25.75 -19.77 26.65
N ALA A 74 -26.81 -19.11 27.13
CA ALA A 74 -28.16 -19.29 26.59
C ALA A 74 -28.31 -18.67 25.19
N THR A 75 -27.59 -17.56 24.91
CA THR A 75 -27.57 -16.92 23.59
C THR A 75 -26.32 -17.30 22.80
N ASP A 76 -26.48 -17.62 21.51
CA ASP A 76 -25.38 -17.95 20.59
C ASP A 76 -24.68 -16.70 20.01
N SER A 77 -25.22 -15.51 20.27
CA SER A 77 -24.70 -14.24 19.73
C SER A 77 -23.81 -13.52 20.75
N LYS A 78 -22.53 -13.91 20.80
CA LYS A 78 -21.51 -13.28 21.64
C LYS A 78 -20.69 -12.23 20.88
N GLY A 79 -20.79 -12.18 19.55
CA GLY A 79 -20.01 -11.28 18.70
C GLY A 79 -20.75 -10.06 18.16
N LEU A 80 -19.99 -9.01 17.78
CA LEU A 80 -20.54 -7.77 17.21
C LEU A 80 -21.38 -8.00 15.94
N LYS A 81 -20.98 -8.98 15.12
CA LYS A 81 -21.55 -9.19 13.77
C LYS A 81 -22.21 -10.55 13.57
N GLY A 82 -22.55 -11.22 14.67
CA GLY A 82 -23.24 -12.51 14.63
C GLY A 82 -22.87 -13.37 15.83
N MET A 83 -22.54 -14.62 15.53
CA MET A 83 -22.27 -15.65 16.53
C MET A 83 -21.07 -15.27 17.42
N ASP A 84 -19.90 -15.03 16.82
CA ASP A 84 -18.65 -14.73 17.54
C ASP A 84 -17.96 -13.51 16.90
N ASN A 85 -16.92 -12.96 17.56
CA ASN A 85 -16.20 -11.80 17.04
C ASN A 85 -15.33 -12.09 15.80
N GLY A 86 -15.00 -13.36 15.56
CA GLY A 86 -14.00 -13.78 14.58
C GLY A 86 -14.46 -14.84 13.58
N VAL A 87 -15.75 -14.86 13.23
CA VAL A 87 -16.34 -15.83 12.27
C VAL A 87 -15.60 -15.78 10.93
N ASP A 88 -15.67 -14.63 10.26
CA ASP A 88 -14.99 -14.42 8.99
C ASP A 88 -14.38 -13.02 8.95
N LEU A 89 -13.19 -12.91 9.53
CA LEU A 89 -12.44 -11.66 9.58
C LEU A 89 -11.92 -11.22 8.20
N TYR A 90 -11.83 -12.13 7.25
CA TYR A 90 -11.05 -11.92 6.02
C TYR A 90 -11.90 -11.78 4.77
N ASN A 91 -13.12 -12.33 4.70
CA ASN A 91 -13.93 -12.28 3.48
C ASN A 91 -15.18 -11.41 3.62
N GLU A 92 -15.91 -11.52 4.71
CA GLU A 92 -17.21 -10.88 4.88
C GLU A 92 -17.23 -9.36 4.56
N TYR A 93 -16.27 -8.59 5.07
CA TYR A 93 -16.24 -7.13 4.84
C TYR A 93 -16.00 -6.75 3.37
N LYS A 94 -15.50 -7.67 2.54
CA LYS A 94 -15.24 -7.46 1.11
C LYS A 94 -16.52 -7.49 0.26
N ILE A 95 -17.69 -7.79 0.85
CA ILE A 95 -18.98 -7.68 0.16
C ILE A 95 -19.32 -6.22 -0.20
N VAL A 96 -18.76 -5.25 0.55
CA VAL A 96 -18.95 -3.82 0.30
C VAL A 96 -18.15 -3.41 -0.94
N PRO A 97 -18.74 -2.64 -1.88
CA PRO A 97 -18.02 -2.10 -3.02
C PRO A 97 -16.78 -1.30 -2.59
N ASP A 98 -15.62 -1.70 -3.08
CA ASP A 98 -14.35 -1.06 -2.73
C ASP A 98 -14.13 0.24 -3.52
N LEU A 99 -14.72 1.32 -3.01
CA LEU A 99 -14.62 2.66 -3.58
C LEU A 99 -13.22 3.27 -3.42
N TYR A 100 -12.61 3.03 -2.26
CA TYR A 100 -11.31 3.59 -1.87
C TYR A 100 -10.30 2.47 -1.60
N PRO A 101 -9.80 1.81 -2.67
CA PRO A 101 -8.85 0.70 -2.53
C PRO A 101 -7.57 1.13 -1.81
N GLU A 102 -6.98 0.17 -1.10
CA GLU A 102 -5.74 0.34 -0.34
C GLU A 102 -4.52 0.72 -1.21
N GLY A 103 -4.49 0.25 -2.45
CA GLY A 103 -3.41 0.55 -3.40
C GLY A 103 -2.07 -0.11 -3.05
N PHE A 104 -0.98 0.45 -3.57
CA PHE A 104 0.37 -0.04 -3.31
C PHE A 104 0.88 0.48 -1.96
N GLN A 105 1.22 -0.42 -1.03
CA GLN A 105 1.57 -0.03 0.33
C GLN A 105 2.99 -0.37 0.78
N TRP A 106 3.79 -1.04 -0.05
CA TRP A 106 5.11 -1.50 0.34
C TRP A 106 6.06 -0.33 0.57
N LYS A 107 6.69 -0.31 1.75
CA LYS A 107 7.63 0.75 2.18
C LYS A 107 9.06 0.20 2.39
N HIS A 108 9.41 -0.91 1.72
CA HIS A 108 10.77 -1.46 1.78
C HIS A 108 11.80 -0.53 1.13
N LYS A 109 11.34 0.28 0.18
CA LYS A 109 12.10 1.33 -0.49
C LYS A 109 11.36 2.67 -0.37
N LEU A 110 12.07 3.77 -0.59
CA LEU A 110 11.44 5.09 -0.69
C LEU A 110 10.54 5.19 -1.93
N ASN A 111 9.57 6.11 -1.88
CA ASN A 111 8.69 6.38 -3.02
C ASN A 111 9.48 6.75 -4.30
N THR A 112 10.58 7.49 -4.13
CA THR A 112 11.48 7.89 -5.22
C THR A 112 12.19 6.70 -5.85
N GLU A 113 12.63 5.72 -5.06
CA GLU A 113 13.28 4.50 -5.55
C GLU A 113 12.31 3.60 -6.33
N TYR A 114 11.07 3.46 -5.84
CA TYR A 114 10.04 2.73 -6.59
C TYR A 114 9.70 3.42 -7.91
N ASN A 115 9.58 4.75 -7.91
CA ASN A 115 9.35 5.55 -9.11
C ASN A 115 10.50 5.40 -10.11
N GLN A 116 11.75 5.56 -9.64
CA GLN A 116 12.97 5.42 -10.43
C GLN A 116 13.05 4.09 -11.16
N TRP A 117 12.71 2.99 -10.50
CA TRP A 117 12.78 1.66 -11.10
C TRP A 117 11.65 1.37 -12.09
N ARG A 118 10.43 1.85 -11.81
CA ARG A 118 9.21 1.40 -12.51
C ARG A 118 8.62 2.43 -13.49
N SER A 119 9.17 3.63 -13.57
CA SER A 119 8.60 4.72 -14.36
C SER A 119 9.65 5.55 -15.07
N ASN A 120 9.42 5.77 -16.35
CA ASN A 120 10.15 6.76 -17.15
C ASN A 120 9.92 8.21 -16.69
N THR A 121 8.88 8.50 -15.90
CA THR A 121 8.60 9.86 -15.39
C THR A 121 9.67 10.37 -14.42
N TRP A 122 10.45 9.46 -13.82
CA TRP A 122 11.57 9.84 -12.94
C TRP A 122 12.66 10.61 -13.69
N LEU A 123 12.86 10.34 -14.98
CA LEU A 123 13.87 11.01 -15.81
C LEU A 123 13.49 12.45 -16.16
N THR A 124 12.22 12.83 -16.05
CA THR A 124 11.71 14.17 -16.39
C THR A 124 11.05 14.84 -15.19
N PRO A 125 11.81 15.12 -14.10
CA PRO A 125 11.25 15.63 -12.85
C PRO A 125 10.59 17.00 -12.97
N GLU A 126 11.05 17.80 -13.92
CA GLU A 126 10.57 19.16 -14.22
C GLU A 126 9.24 19.18 -14.97
N LEU A 127 8.81 18.04 -15.53
CA LEU A 127 7.52 17.91 -16.24
C LEU A 127 6.40 17.38 -15.34
N ILE A 128 6.70 17.02 -14.08
CA ILE A 128 5.77 16.38 -13.15
C ILE A 128 5.46 17.38 -12.02
N PRO A 129 4.18 17.66 -11.72
CA PRO A 129 3.82 18.54 -10.61
C PRO A 129 4.12 17.87 -9.25
N GLN A 130 4.21 18.67 -8.19
CA GLN A 130 4.76 18.22 -6.91
C GLN A 130 3.94 17.09 -6.27
N GLU A 131 2.62 17.15 -6.38
CA GLU A 131 1.67 16.16 -5.86
C GLU A 131 1.84 14.77 -6.48
N HIS A 132 2.32 14.70 -7.73
CA HIS A 132 2.52 13.46 -8.47
C HIS A 132 3.97 12.96 -8.46
N ARG A 133 4.90 13.76 -7.92
CA ARG A 133 6.32 13.40 -7.86
C ARG A 133 6.53 12.19 -6.96
N GLY A 134 7.18 11.14 -7.49
CA GLY A 134 7.42 9.90 -6.75
C GLY A 134 6.19 9.00 -6.58
N ARG A 135 5.06 9.30 -7.26
CA ARG A 135 3.80 8.53 -7.13
C ARG A 135 3.54 7.58 -8.29
N PHE A 136 4.12 7.82 -9.45
CA PHE A 136 3.92 6.96 -10.61
C PHE A 136 4.79 5.70 -10.56
N LEU A 137 4.18 4.54 -10.86
CA LEU A 137 4.86 3.25 -11.01
C LEU A 137 4.60 2.65 -12.40
N CYS A 138 4.48 3.50 -13.40
CA CYS A 138 4.19 3.11 -14.78
C CYS A 138 4.90 4.01 -15.79
N ASN A 139 5.04 3.51 -17.02
CA ASN A 139 5.58 4.27 -18.13
C ASN A 139 4.44 4.99 -18.85
N PHE A 140 4.68 6.25 -19.21
CA PHE A 140 3.76 7.04 -20.01
C PHE A 140 4.28 7.21 -21.43
N GLN A 141 3.38 7.02 -22.38
CA GLN A 141 3.55 7.44 -23.77
C GLN A 141 3.07 8.89 -23.90
N LEU A 142 3.86 9.68 -24.62
CA LEU A 142 3.55 11.06 -24.96
C LEU A 142 3.06 11.12 -26.41
N ASN A 143 1.85 11.65 -26.62
CA ASN A 143 1.26 11.79 -27.95
C ASN A 143 0.93 13.25 -28.21
N VAL A 144 1.72 13.89 -29.07
CA VAL A 144 1.45 15.27 -29.52
C VAL A 144 0.36 15.24 -30.57
N VAL A 145 -0.68 16.05 -30.35
CA VAL A 145 -1.89 16.05 -31.18
C VAL A 145 -1.80 17.10 -32.28
N ALA A 146 -1.40 18.32 -31.91
CA ALA A 146 -1.27 19.43 -32.83
C ALA A 146 -0.31 20.49 -32.28
N TYR A 147 0.38 21.17 -33.20
CA TYR A 147 0.98 22.47 -32.98
C TYR A 147 0.24 23.50 -33.83
N ASP A 148 0.14 24.71 -33.31
CA ASP A 148 -0.45 25.85 -34.01
C ASP A 148 0.30 27.12 -33.63
N MET A 149 0.26 28.15 -34.48
CA MET A 149 0.93 29.43 -34.24
C MET A 149 -0.11 30.49 -33.89
N ARG A 150 0.13 31.23 -32.80
CA ARG A 150 -0.70 32.33 -32.37
C ARG A 150 0.12 33.60 -32.30
N VAL A 151 -0.40 34.67 -32.88
CA VAL A 151 0.17 36.01 -32.74
C VAL A 151 -0.22 36.56 -31.38
N VAL A 152 0.77 36.85 -30.54
CA VAL A 152 0.60 37.47 -29.23
C VAL A 152 1.08 38.91 -29.32
N LYS A 153 0.16 39.84 -29.08
CA LYS A 153 0.42 41.27 -29.09
C LYS A 153 0.74 41.75 -27.68
N PHE A 154 2.00 42.10 -27.41
CA PHE A 154 2.43 42.70 -26.14
C PHE A 154 2.18 44.20 -26.11
N SER A 155 2.33 44.85 -27.26
CA SER A 155 2.15 46.30 -27.46
C SER A 155 1.73 46.53 -28.91
N PRO A 156 1.16 47.69 -29.30
CA PRO A 156 0.93 48.04 -30.70
C PRO A 156 2.15 47.89 -31.63
N LYS A 157 3.37 47.92 -31.08
CA LYS A 157 4.63 47.73 -31.81
C LYS A 157 5.32 46.37 -31.58
N ASP A 158 5.03 45.67 -30.47
CA ASP A 158 5.67 44.38 -30.13
C ASP A 158 4.68 43.23 -30.34
N HIS A 159 4.85 42.52 -31.46
CA HIS A 159 4.08 41.34 -31.83
C HIS A 159 5.02 40.14 -31.85
N ARG A 160 4.71 39.10 -31.06
CA ARG A 160 5.48 37.86 -31.02
C ARG A 160 4.67 36.70 -31.54
N GLN A 161 5.36 35.74 -32.14
CA GLN A 161 4.78 34.47 -32.54
C GLN A 161 4.96 33.49 -31.38
N TRP A 162 3.86 33.05 -30.79
CA TRP A 162 3.85 32.01 -29.77
C TRP A 162 3.25 30.72 -30.34
N ILE A 163 3.67 29.59 -29.79
CA ILE A 163 3.25 28.28 -30.26
C ILE A 163 2.25 27.70 -29.28
N TYR A 164 1.12 27.28 -29.82
CA TYR A 164 0.11 26.50 -29.11
C TYR A 164 0.38 25.01 -29.32
N CYS A 165 0.38 24.25 -28.24
CA CYS A 165 0.54 22.80 -28.26
C CYS A 165 -0.67 22.14 -27.61
N VAL A 166 -1.15 21.04 -28.20
CA VAL A 166 -2.13 20.12 -27.59
C VAL A 166 -1.54 18.73 -27.61
N LEU A 167 -1.61 18.04 -26.48
CA LEU A 167 -1.09 16.68 -26.34
C LEU A 167 -1.86 15.91 -25.27
N TYR A 168 -1.65 14.59 -25.26
CA TYR A 168 -2.09 13.73 -24.17
C TYR A 168 -0.99 12.75 -23.78
N VAL A 169 -0.97 12.38 -22.51
CA VAL A 169 -0.12 11.35 -21.94
C VAL A 169 -0.97 10.15 -21.56
N GLY A 170 -0.47 8.94 -21.77
CA GLY A 170 -1.24 7.73 -21.55
C GLY A 170 -0.37 6.52 -21.29
N SER A 171 -0.84 5.61 -20.44
CA SER A 171 -0.07 4.42 -20.02
C SER A 171 -0.60 3.10 -20.57
N GLY A 172 -1.84 3.07 -21.08
CA GLY A 172 -2.55 1.82 -21.42
C GLY A 172 -2.93 0.97 -20.20
N LYS A 173 -2.67 1.48 -18.99
CA LYS A 173 -2.86 0.79 -17.70
C LYS A 173 -3.97 1.40 -16.84
N GLY A 174 -4.91 2.13 -17.43
CA GLY A 174 -5.99 2.80 -16.70
C GLY A 174 -5.76 4.28 -16.42
N ILE A 175 -4.61 4.85 -16.80
CA ILE A 175 -4.22 6.23 -16.45
C ILE A 175 -3.82 7.01 -17.70
N ALA A 176 -4.48 8.15 -17.91
CA ALA A 176 -4.15 9.10 -18.98
C ALA A 176 -4.55 10.53 -18.57
N GLY A 177 -3.92 11.53 -19.20
CA GLY A 177 -4.23 12.94 -18.99
C GLY A 177 -3.98 13.74 -20.26
N TRP A 178 -4.55 14.94 -20.37
CA TRP A 178 -4.38 15.81 -21.54
C TRP A 178 -4.09 17.24 -21.12
N GLY A 179 -3.37 17.95 -21.99
CA GLY A 179 -2.94 19.32 -21.71
C GLY A 179 -2.79 20.14 -22.98
N ARG A 180 -2.88 21.46 -22.80
CA ARG A 180 -2.70 22.46 -23.84
C ARG A 180 -2.00 23.69 -23.29
N ALA A 181 -1.03 24.22 -24.02
CA ALA A 181 -0.31 25.41 -23.59
C ALA A 181 0.03 26.30 -24.77
N VAL A 182 0.18 27.60 -24.52
CA VAL A 182 0.72 28.58 -25.46
C VAL A 182 1.99 29.13 -24.83
N ALA A 183 3.13 29.04 -25.53
CA ALA A 183 4.42 29.53 -25.02
C ALA A 183 5.29 30.13 -26.14
N PRO A 184 6.38 30.83 -25.81
CA PRO A 184 7.25 31.47 -26.81
C PRO A 184 7.88 30.49 -27.80
N SER A 185 8.33 29.32 -27.34
CA SER A 185 8.98 28.31 -28.18
C SER A 185 8.23 26.97 -28.20
N THR A 186 8.54 26.13 -29.20
CA THR A 186 7.91 24.82 -29.37
C THR A 186 8.15 23.89 -28.18
N GLN A 187 9.38 23.89 -27.65
CA GLN A 187 9.75 23.02 -26.53
C GLN A 187 9.14 23.51 -25.22
N GLU A 188 9.09 24.83 -24.98
CA GLU A 188 8.40 25.38 -23.80
C GLU A 188 6.90 25.07 -23.85
N ALA A 189 6.25 25.25 -25.00
CA ALA A 189 4.82 24.95 -25.15
C ALA A 189 4.54 23.46 -24.93
N ARG A 190 5.43 22.59 -25.42
CA ARG A 190 5.36 21.14 -25.19
C ARG A 190 5.51 20.81 -23.71
N ASN A 191 6.52 21.35 -23.03
CA ASN A 191 6.79 21.06 -21.62
C ASN A 191 5.66 21.57 -20.71
N GLU A 192 5.14 22.77 -20.96
CA GLU A 192 3.97 23.29 -20.24
C GLU A 192 2.73 22.43 -20.47
N ALA A 193 2.47 22.01 -21.71
CA ALA A 193 1.34 21.14 -22.01
C ALA A 193 1.50 19.76 -21.35
N ILE A 194 2.72 19.22 -21.22
CA ILE A 194 2.99 17.98 -20.48
C ILE A 194 2.71 18.17 -18.98
N ARG A 195 3.20 19.25 -18.36
CA ARG A 195 2.93 19.54 -16.95
C ARG A 195 1.43 19.65 -16.69
N GLN A 196 0.72 20.38 -17.55
CA GLN A 196 -0.73 20.50 -17.45
C GLN A 196 -1.44 19.15 -17.66
N ALA A 197 -0.94 18.31 -18.57
CA ALA A 197 -1.49 16.97 -18.77
C ALA A 197 -1.32 16.09 -17.55
N PHE A 198 -0.18 16.18 -16.84
CA PHE A 198 0.06 15.47 -15.59
C PHE A 198 -0.78 16.01 -14.43
N ALA A 199 -1.02 17.32 -14.36
CA ALA A 199 -1.93 17.92 -13.38
C ALA A 199 -3.39 17.47 -13.60
N ASN A 200 -3.77 17.21 -14.86
CA ASN A 200 -5.12 16.79 -15.25
C ASN A 200 -5.22 15.27 -15.50
N VAL A 201 -4.44 14.46 -14.79
CA VAL A 201 -4.48 13.00 -14.95
C VAL A 201 -5.80 12.44 -14.43
N ILE A 202 -6.39 11.56 -15.22
CA ILE A 202 -7.60 10.82 -14.91
C ILE A 202 -7.26 9.34 -14.85
N ALA A 203 -7.78 8.66 -13.84
CA ALA A 203 -7.73 7.21 -13.74
C ALA A 203 -9.13 6.62 -13.97
N VAL A 204 -9.20 5.46 -14.60
CA VAL A 204 -10.45 4.74 -14.88
C VAL A 204 -10.42 3.39 -14.19
N ASP A 205 -11.55 2.99 -13.61
CA ASP A 205 -11.73 1.62 -13.12
C ASP A 205 -11.96 0.66 -14.31
N LEU A 206 -11.01 -0.25 -14.53
CA LEU A 206 -11.02 -1.19 -15.63
C LEU A 206 -11.66 -2.54 -15.30
N GLU A 207 -12.25 -2.73 -14.10
CA GLU A 207 -12.99 -3.96 -13.79
C GLU A 207 -14.14 -4.27 -14.77
N GLN A 208 -14.68 -3.23 -15.43
CA GLN A 208 -15.75 -3.37 -16.42
C GLN A 208 -15.26 -3.25 -17.87
N GLU A 209 -13.97 -2.95 -18.08
CA GLU A 209 -13.30 -2.82 -19.40
C GLU A 209 -13.95 -1.86 -20.41
N GLY A 210 -14.90 -1.03 -19.97
CA GLY A 210 -15.70 -0.14 -20.79
C GLY A 210 -16.89 0.48 -20.03
N PRO A 211 -17.59 1.46 -20.62
CA PRO A 211 -18.80 2.03 -20.05
C PRO A 211 -19.96 1.04 -20.08
N MET A 212 -20.69 0.87 -18.97
CA MET A 212 -21.86 -0.02 -18.89
C MET A 212 -23.20 0.66 -19.24
N TYR A 213 -23.16 1.98 -19.44
CA TYR A 213 -24.30 2.81 -19.80
C TYR A 213 -23.84 3.95 -20.72
N PRO A 214 -24.74 4.54 -21.53
CA PRO A 214 -24.37 5.67 -22.37
C PRO A 214 -24.13 6.94 -21.53
N VAL A 215 -22.94 7.51 -21.68
CA VAL A 215 -22.53 8.79 -21.09
C VAL A 215 -22.66 9.87 -22.16
N ARG A 216 -23.43 10.91 -21.85
CA ARG A 216 -23.67 12.07 -22.74
C ARG A 216 -23.14 13.32 -22.08
N VAL A 217 -22.14 13.94 -22.69
CA VAL A 217 -21.45 15.11 -22.15
C VAL A 217 -21.27 16.15 -23.26
N ASN A 218 -21.20 17.42 -22.88
CA ASN A 218 -20.90 18.51 -23.79
C ASN A 218 -19.65 19.24 -23.28
N ALA A 219 -18.59 19.25 -24.07
CA ALA A 219 -17.35 19.97 -23.77
C ALA A 219 -17.20 21.13 -24.75
N ASP A 220 -17.43 22.36 -24.29
CA ASP A 220 -17.24 23.60 -25.06
C ASP A 220 -17.81 23.55 -26.50
N GLY A 221 -19.07 23.12 -26.62
CA GLY A 221 -19.78 23.00 -27.91
C GLY A 221 -19.61 21.65 -28.62
N ALA A 222 -18.69 20.78 -28.17
CA ALA A 222 -18.55 19.41 -28.64
C ALA A 222 -19.42 18.44 -27.85
N ARG A 223 -20.49 17.93 -28.49
CA ARG A 223 -21.39 16.92 -27.89
C ARG A 223 -20.80 15.52 -28.07
N VAL A 224 -20.45 14.87 -26.97
CA VAL A 224 -19.81 13.55 -26.95
C VAL A 224 -20.77 12.49 -26.38
N LEU A 225 -20.80 11.34 -27.05
CA LEU A 225 -21.46 10.12 -26.59
C LEU A 225 -20.42 9.01 -26.44
N LEU A 226 -20.19 8.58 -25.21
CA LEU A 226 -19.43 7.39 -24.86
C LEU A 226 -20.43 6.28 -24.49
N TYR A 227 -20.37 5.13 -25.16
CA TYR A 227 -21.41 4.09 -25.04
C TYR A 227 -20.82 2.67 -25.04
N PRO A 228 -21.51 1.69 -24.41
CA PRO A 228 -21.09 0.29 -24.45
C PRO A 228 -21.06 -0.23 -25.88
N ALA A 229 -19.96 -0.87 -26.28
CA ALA A 229 -19.83 -1.49 -27.59
C ALA A 229 -19.12 -2.84 -27.49
N ARG A 230 -19.33 -3.72 -28.47
CA ARG A 230 -18.65 -5.04 -28.54
C ARG A 230 -17.12 -4.92 -28.68
N ARG A 231 -16.66 -3.77 -29.18
CA ARG A 231 -15.27 -3.48 -29.51
C ARG A 231 -15.06 -1.97 -29.54
N ILE A 232 -13.81 -1.52 -29.64
CA ILE A 232 -13.53 -0.10 -29.81
C ILE A 232 -14.04 0.38 -31.16
N VAL A 233 -14.97 1.34 -31.15
CA VAL A 233 -15.53 1.99 -32.35
C VAL A 233 -15.49 3.51 -32.15
N ALA A 234 -14.49 4.14 -32.75
CA ALA A 234 -14.31 5.59 -32.70
C ALA A 234 -13.43 6.10 -33.85
N ASN A 235 -13.32 7.42 -34.00
CA ASN A 235 -12.30 8.06 -34.84
C ASN A 235 -10.90 7.59 -34.38
N PHE A 236 -9.95 7.41 -35.31
CA PHE A 236 -8.58 6.96 -35.05
C PHE A 236 -7.96 7.57 -33.77
N ARG A 237 -7.97 8.91 -33.65
CA ARG A 237 -7.39 9.60 -32.48
C ARG A 237 -8.16 9.32 -31.18
N VAL A 238 -9.48 9.26 -31.26
CA VAL A 238 -10.35 8.95 -30.11
C VAL A 238 -10.15 7.50 -29.67
N ALA A 239 -10.01 6.58 -30.63
CA ALA A 239 -9.73 5.18 -30.35
C ALA A 239 -8.40 5.02 -29.60
N ASP A 240 -7.35 5.75 -30.00
CA ASP A 240 -6.06 5.71 -29.32
C ASP A 240 -6.12 6.30 -27.90
N ILE A 241 -6.90 7.37 -27.68
CA ILE A 241 -7.16 7.90 -26.34
C ILE A 241 -7.88 6.87 -25.46
N LEU A 242 -8.91 6.20 -25.99
CA LEU A 242 -9.58 5.11 -25.25
C LEU A 242 -8.62 3.94 -24.97
N CYS A 243 -7.70 3.64 -25.89
CA CYS A 243 -6.65 2.64 -25.68
C CYS A 243 -5.64 3.09 -24.62
N ALA A 244 -5.33 4.38 -24.52
CA ALA A 244 -4.46 4.93 -23.48
C ALA A 244 -5.04 4.75 -22.07
N PHE A 245 -6.37 4.74 -21.93
CA PHE A 245 -7.05 4.32 -20.71
C PHE A 245 -7.11 2.80 -20.55
N GLY A 246 -6.90 2.00 -21.60
CA GLY A 246 -6.98 0.54 -21.54
C GLY A 246 -8.38 -0.04 -21.80
N PHE A 247 -9.31 0.75 -22.33
CA PHE A 247 -10.64 0.24 -22.69
C PHE A 247 -10.58 -0.81 -23.80
N GLN A 248 -11.47 -1.79 -23.72
CA GLN A 248 -11.65 -2.80 -24.76
C GLN A 248 -13.05 -2.69 -25.41
N ASN A 249 -14.06 -2.39 -24.59
CA ASN A 249 -15.47 -2.48 -24.93
C ASN A 249 -16.17 -1.11 -24.90
N ALA A 250 -15.60 -0.12 -25.62
CA ALA A 250 -16.08 1.26 -25.63
C ALA A 250 -16.28 1.81 -27.04
N GLY A 251 -17.48 2.31 -27.33
CA GLY A 251 -17.75 3.12 -28.52
C GLY A 251 -17.76 4.59 -28.15
N CYS A 252 -17.19 5.46 -28.99
CA CYS A 252 -17.25 6.90 -28.76
C CYS A 252 -17.52 7.66 -30.06
N LYS A 253 -18.50 8.56 -30.01
CA LYS A 253 -18.86 9.44 -31.11
C LYS A 253 -18.87 10.89 -30.63
N ILE A 254 -18.20 11.75 -31.36
CA ILE A 254 -18.15 13.20 -31.12
C ILE A 254 -19.00 13.90 -32.20
N ASN A 255 -19.75 14.92 -31.80
CA ASN A 255 -20.65 15.72 -32.62
C ASN A 255 -21.78 14.92 -33.29
N LEU A 256 -22.74 14.48 -32.47
CA LEU A 256 -23.88 13.63 -32.89
C LEU A 256 -24.74 14.15 -34.05
N LYS A 257 -24.69 15.45 -34.41
CA LYS A 257 -25.66 16.07 -35.33
C LYS A 257 -25.16 16.55 -36.70
N ALA A 258 -23.85 16.63 -37.00
CA ALA A 258 -23.39 16.92 -38.37
C ALA A 258 -21.89 16.68 -38.54
N SER A 259 -21.48 16.22 -39.74
CA SER A 259 -20.06 16.13 -40.12
C SER A 259 -19.42 17.50 -40.37
N ASN A 260 -20.23 18.55 -40.48
CA ASN A 260 -19.86 19.86 -41.01
C ASN A 260 -19.55 20.92 -39.92
N ASN A 261 -19.56 20.56 -38.64
CA ASN A 261 -19.07 21.46 -37.58
C ASN A 261 -17.53 21.46 -37.57
N PRO A 262 -16.88 22.63 -37.41
CA PRO A 262 -15.42 22.73 -37.37
C PRO A 262 -14.85 21.79 -36.29
N ARG A 263 -14.03 20.82 -36.72
CA ARG A 263 -13.43 19.82 -35.82
C ARG A 263 -12.02 20.27 -35.43
N ALA A 264 -11.90 21.13 -34.43
CA ALA A 264 -10.58 21.42 -33.90
C ALA A 264 -10.00 20.16 -33.21
N PRO A 265 -8.68 19.92 -33.34
CA PRO A 265 -8.01 18.82 -32.66
C PRO A 265 -8.19 18.89 -31.14
N THR A 266 -8.24 20.11 -30.58
CA THR A 266 -8.47 20.36 -29.15
C THR A 266 -9.80 19.79 -28.66
N HIS A 267 -10.92 20.17 -29.29
CA HIS A 267 -12.26 19.71 -28.87
C HIS A 267 -12.43 18.19 -28.97
N THR A 268 -11.70 17.55 -29.90
CA THR A 268 -11.71 16.09 -30.02
C THR A 268 -11.08 15.42 -28.81
N VAL A 269 -9.95 15.94 -28.32
CA VAL A 269 -9.25 15.39 -27.15
C VAL A 269 -10.05 15.70 -25.89
N GLU A 270 -10.33 16.99 -25.66
CA GLU A 270 -11.04 17.49 -24.49
C GLU A 270 -12.39 16.79 -24.29
N GLY A 271 -13.20 16.66 -25.34
CA GLY A 271 -14.50 16.03 -25.24
C GLY A 271 -14.46 14.56 -24.83
N VAL A 272 -13.44 13.81 -25.27
CA VAL A 272 -13.27 12.39 -24.87
C VAL A 272 -12.83 12.30 -23.42
N PHE A 273 -11.85 13.11 -23.02
CA PHE A 273 -11.38 13.14 -21.64
C PHE A 273 -12.51 13.55 -20.68
N GLU A 274 -13.34 14.52 -21.05
CA GLU A 274 -14.48 14.95 -20.23
C GLU A 274 -15.59 13.87 -20.17
N ALA A 275 -15.83 13.15 -21.27
CA ALA A 275 -16.76 12.02 -21.27
C ALA A 275 -16.26 10.86 -20.39
N VAL A 276 -14.95 10.59 -20.38
CA VAL A 276 -14.34 9.58 -19.50
C VAL A 276 -14.36 10.06 -18.06
N LYS A 277 -14.12 11.35 -17.79
CA LYS A 277 -14.20 11.94 -16.46
C LYS A 277 -15.60 11.82 -15.84
N ALA A 278 -16.64 11.94 -16.67
CA ALA A 278 -18.03 11.80 -16.23
C ALA A 278 -18.48 10.33 -16.02
N LEU A 279 -17.65 9.35 -16.40
CA LEU A 279 -17.98 7.94 -16.27
C LEU A 279 -17.88 7.49 -14.80
N ARG A 280 -19.00 7.06 -14.24
CA ARG A 280 -19.06 6.36 -12.94
C ARG A 280 -18.84 4.86 -13.07
N SER A 281 -18.11 4.28 -12.13
CA SER A 281 -17.91 2.83 -12.06
C SER A 281 -19.19 2.10 -11.60
N VAL A 282 -19.33 0.81 -11.94
CA VAL A 282 -20.50 0.01 -11.51
C VAL A 282 -20.54 -0.13 -9.99
N ASN A 283 -19.38 -0.31 -9.35
CA ASN A 283 -19.24 -0.40 -7.90
C ASN A 283 -19.69 0.90 -7.21
N GLU A 284 -19.32 2.05 -7.74
CA GLU A 284 -19.78 3.36 -7.27
C GLU A 284 -21.29 3.54 -7.43
N ILE A 285 -21.85 3.11 -8.57
CA ILE A 285 -23.30 3.17 -8.80
C ILE A 285 -24.05 2.27 -7.79
N ALA A 286 -23.55 1.06 -7.54
CA ALA A 286 -24.16 0.14 -6.58
C ALA A 286 -24.14 0.70 -5.15
N ALA A 287 -22.98 1.23 -4.73
CA ALA A 287 -22.82 1.90 -3.44
C ALA A 287 -23.75 3.13 -3.33
N SER A 288 -23.87 3.94 -4.39
CA SER A 288 -24.75 5.12 -4.39
C SER A 288 -26.23 4.77 -4.21
N ARG A 289 -26.61 3.53 -4.54
CA ARG A 289 -27.98 3.01 -4.37
C ARG A 289 -28.16 2.22 -3.07
N GLY A 290 -27.12 2.07 -2.25
CA GLY A 290 -27.15 1.21 -1.05
C GLY A 290 -27.41 -0.26 -1.36
N LYS A 291 -26.96 -0.75 -2.54
CA LYS A 291 -27.18 -2.14 -2.98
C LYS A 291 -25.88 -2.89 -3.14
N VAL A 292 -25.94 -4.19 -2.87
CA VAL A 292 -24.82 -5.12 -3.06
C VAL A 292 -24.69 -5.47 -4.56
N PRO A 293 -23.51 -5.26 -5.18
CA PRO A 293 -23.26 -5.74 -6.54
C PRO A 293 -23.26 -7.26 -6.58
N HIS A 294 -23.86 -7.85 -7.62
CA HIS A 294 -23.84 -9.30 -7.82
C HIS A 294 -22.42 -9.88 -7.85
N SER A 295 -21.46 -9.14 -8.43
CA SER A 295 -20.06 -9.55 -8.53
C SER A 295 -19.36 -9.73 -7.18
N LEU A 296 -19.85 -9.14 -6.08
CA LEU A 296 -19.20 -9.22 -4.76
C LEU A 296 -19.89 -10.19 -3.80
N VAL A 297 -21.02 -10.78 -4.19
CA VAL A 297 -21.81 -11.67 -3.33
C VAL A 297 -21.02 -12.90 -2.90
N TYR A 298 -20.08 -13.39 -3.72
CA TYR A 298 -19.28 -14.57 -3.36
C TYR A 298 -18.47 -14.40 -2.06
N ASN A 299 -18.16 -13.17 -1.64
CA ASN A 299 -17.40 -12.90 -0.41
C ASN A 299 -18.17 -13.29 0.87
N ILE A 300 -19.51 -13.32 0.84
CA ILE A 300 -20.32 -13.70 2.01
C ILE A 300 -20.44 -15.22 2.20
N TYR A 301 -19.98 -15.98 1.21
CA TYR A 301 -20.18 -17.43 1.17
C TYR A 301 -19.62 -18.13 2.41
N VAL A 302 -18.41 -17.76 2.85
CA VAL A 302 -17.76 -18.39 4.01
C VAL A 302 -18.59 -18.18 5.27
N TYR A 303 -19.04 -16.95 5.53
CA TYR A 303 -19.92 -16.63 6.65
C TYR A 303 -21.22 -17.45 6.64
N LEU A 304 -21.91 -17.52 5.48
CA LEU A 304 -23.13 -18.31 5.34
C LEU A 304 -22.89 -19.81 5.51
N GLU A 305 -21.74 -20.29 5.06
CA GLU A 305 -21.37 -21.69 5.17
C GLU A 305 -21.07 -22.08 6.63
N GLU A 306 -20.43 -21.19 7.40
CA GLU A 306 -20.26 -21.40 8.84
C GLU A 306 -21.59 -21.37 9.59
N MET A 307 -22.50 -20.46 9.24
CA MET A 307 -23.87 -20.48 9.78
C MET A 307 -24.58 -21.81 9.50
N ARG A 308 -24.43 -22.37 8.30
CA ARG A 308 -24.99 -23.68 7.94
C ARG A 308 -24.38 -24.81 8.77
N ARG A 309 -23.07 -24.72 9.04
CA ARG A 309 -22.25 -25.74 9.73
C ARG A 309 -22.27 -25.62 11.25
N ARG A 310 -22.70 -24.49 11.83
CA ARG A 310 -22.78 -24.22 13.28
C ARG A 310 -23.91 -24.98 13.99
N LYS A 311 -24.01 -26.28 13.75
CA LYS A 311 -24.97 -27.16 14.43
C LYS A 311 -24.22 -28.10 15.36
N GLY A 312 -24.87 -28.51 16.45
CA GLY A 312 -24.28 -29.40 17.44
C GLY A 312 -23.10 -28.74 18.17
N MET A 313 -21.98 -29.46 18.28
CA MET A 313 -20.81 -29.04 19.08
C MET A 313 -20.20 -27.70 18.65
N MET A 314 -20.34 -27.30 17.39
CA MET A 314 -19.77 -26.04 16.89
C MET A 314 -20.49 -24.79 17.43
N ALA A 315 -21.71 -24.94 17.95
CA ALA A 315 -22.44 -23.85 18.61
C ALA A 315 -22.28 -23.88 20.13
N MET A 316 -21.71 -24.94 20.69
CA MET A 316 -21.60 -25.09 22.14
C MET A 316 -20.44 -24.29 22.70
N HIS A 317 -20.72 -23.53 23.74
CA HIS A 317 -19.72 -22.79 24.50
C HIS A 317 -19.38 -23.53 25.80
N PRO A 318 -18.14 -23.43 26.32
CA PRO A 318 -17.75 -24.09 27.56
C PRO A 318 -18.57 -23.56 28.74
N PRO A 319 -19.30 -24.41 29.49
CA PRO A 319 -20.10 -23.96 30.62
C PRO A 319 -19.19 -23.41 31.72
N GLY A 320 -19.60 -22.33 32.39
CA GLY A 320 -18.82 -21.77 33.49
C GLY A 320 -17.70 -20.80 33.06
N LYS A 321 -17.49 -20.58 31.74
CA LYS A 321 -16.38 -19.78 31.22
C LYS A 321 -16.84 -18.78 30.16
N ASP A 322 -16.59 -17.50 30.41
CA ASP A 322 -16.82 -16.39 29.49
C ASP A 322 -15.56 -16.00 28.68
N GLY A 323 -14.38 -16.49 29.11
CA GLY A 323 -13.10 -16.23 28.45
C GLY A 323 -12.42 -14.93 28.88
N ILE A 324 -12.99 -14.22 29.87
CA ILE A 324 -12.44 -12.97 30.40
C ILE A 324 -11.91 -13.21 31.80
N PHE A 325 -10.59 -13.24 31.93
CA PHE A 325 -9.94 -13.45 33.23
C PHE A 325 -9.43 -12.13 33.78
N MET A 326 -10.09 -11.65 34.82
CA MET A 326 -9.62 -10.48 35.57
C MET A 326 -8.39 -10.86 36.40
N PRO A 327 -7.34 -10.03 36.43
CA PRO A 327 -6.21 -10.24 37.33
C PRO A 327 -6.67 -10.14 38.78
N ASP A 328 -6.30 -11.11 39.62
CA ASP A 328 -6.72 -11.24 41.02
C ASP A 328 -5.57 -10.95 42.01
N ARG A 329 -4.35 -11.35 41.67
CA ARG A 329 -3.15 -11.17 42.49
C ARG A 329 -1.98 -10.62 41.67
N VAL A 330 -1.02 -10.04 42.37
CA VAL A 330 0.25 -9.60 41.79
C VAL A 330 1.26 -10.74 41.93
N VAL A 331 1.87 -11.15 40.83
CA VAL A 331 2.93 -12.17 40.81
C VAL A 331 4.23 -11.51 40.38
N ASP A 332 5.21 -11.49 41.28
CA ASP A 332 6.58 -11.06 40.98
C ASP A 332 7.55 -12.20 41.28
N ASN A 333 8.10 -12.78 40.22
CA ASN A 333 9.06 -13.89 40.29
C ASN A 333 10.50 -13.41 40.03
N ARG A 334 10.75 -12.09 40.07
CA ARG A 334 12.11 -11.57 39.91
C ARG A 334 12.96 -12.02 41.09
N MET A 335 14.19 -12.44 40.76
CA MET A 335 15.18 -12.88 41.73
C MET A 335 16.40 -11.96 41.67
N PRO A 336 17.08 -11.72 42.81
CA PRO A 336 18.36 -11.04 42.78
C PRO A 336 19.40 -11.89 42.02
N ASP A 337 20.33 -11.21 41.35
CA ASP A 337 21.28 -11.80 40.39
C ASP A 337 22.02 -13.02 40.95
N HIS A 338 22.47 -12.97 42.20
CA HIS A 338 23.18 -14.08 42.83
C HIS A 338 22.33 -15.35 42.98
N LEU A 339 21.01 -15.24 43.19
CA LEU A 339 20.12 -16.40 43.27
C LEU A 339 19.86 -17.00 41.89
N LYS A 340 19.73 -16.16 40.86
CA LYS A 340 19.48 -16.63 39.49
C LYS A 340 20.73 -17.16 38.78
N LYS A 341 21.94 -16.91 39.30
CA LYS A 341 23.21 -17.35 38.69
C LYS A 341 23.28 -18.86 38.50
N GLY A 342 22.90 -19.63 39.53
CA GLY A 342 22.87 -21.09 39.49
C GLY A 342 21.46 -21.69 39.40
N TYR A 343 20.42 -20.87 39.26
CA TYR A 343 19.02 -21.31 39.37
C TYR A 343 18.61 -22.31 38.28
N TYR A 344 19.19 -22.21 37.08
CA TYR A 344 18.85 -23.06 35.94
C TYR A 344 19.94 -24.08 35.60
N ASP A 345 20.94 -24.28 36.46
CA ASP A 345 22.11 -25.12 36.17
C ASP A 345 21.79 -26.61 36.01
N ASP A 346 20.72 -27.10 36.62
CA ASP A 346 20.29 -28.50 36.47
C ASP A 346 19.37 -28.70 35.25
N VAL A 347 18.76 -27.61 34.76
CA VAL A 347 17.85 -27.62 33.61
C VAL A 347 18.62 -27.39 32.31
N TYR A 348 19.63 -26.51 32.36
CA TYR A 348 20.45 -26.09 31.24
C TYR A 348 21.94 -26.10 31.64
N TRP A 349 22.81 -25.49 30.83
CA TRP A 349 24.22 -25.35 31.22
C TRP A 349 24.38 -24.26 32.28
N LYS A 350 25.48 -24.36 33.05
CA LYS A 350 25.86 -23.37 34.07
C LYS A 350 26.06 -21.97 33.48
N ASP A 351 25.80 -20.95 34.29
CA ASP A 351 25.85 -19.54 33.85
C ASP A 351 24.88 -19.27 32.68
N PHE A 352 23.67 -19.83 32.75
CA PHE A 352 22.62 -19.73 31.72
C PHE A 352 22.36 -18.29 31.24
N PHE A 353 22.41 -17.31 32.16
CA PHE A 353 22.15 -15.91 31.87
C PHE A 353 23.38 -15.10 31.44
N ALA A 354 24.55 -15.72 31.24
CA ALA A 354 25.78 -15.02 30.89
C ALA A 354 25.58 -14.10 29.67
N GLY A 355 25.97 -12.82 29.81
CA GLY A 355 25.90 -11.83 28.74
C GLY A 355 24.50 -11.28 28.43
N SER A 356 23.44 -11.73 29.10
CA SER A 356 22.09 -11.18 28.92
C SER A 356 21.96 -9.81 29.58
N LYS A 357 21.54 -8.79 28.81
CA LYS A 357 21.37 -7.41 29.30
C LYS A 357 19.97 -7.14 29.82
N GLU A 358 18.98 -7.89 29.36
CA GLU A 358 17.58 -7.74 29.72
C GLU A 358 17.25 -8.52 30.98
N GLN A 359 17.88 -9.68 31.17
CA GLN A 359 17.53 -10.59 32.26
C GLN A 359 18.34 -10.33 33.53
N LEU A 360 19.57 -9.80 33.44
CA LEU A 360 20.48 -9.55 34.57
C LEU A 360 20.60 -8.05 34.88
N ASN A 361 20.78 -7.73 36.17
CA ASN A 361 21.17 -6.39 36.59
C ASN A 361 22.68 -6.14 36.37
N GLU A 362 23.51 -7.18 36.52
CA GLU A 362 24.93 -7.21 36.18
C GLU A 362 25.16 -8.16 34.98
N PRO A 363 25.12 -7.66 33.73
CA PRO A 363 25.23 -8.48 32.51
C PRO A 363 26.57 -9.19 32.34
N LYS A 364 27.57 -8.80 33.15
CA LYS A 364 28.93 -9.36 33.11
C LYS A 364 29.12 -10.57 34.01
N MET A 365 28.17 -10.82 34.90
CA MET A 365 28.23 -11.95 35.82
C MET A 365 28.14 -13.27 35.05
N GLY A 366 28.94 -14.26 35.43
CA GLY A 366 29.00 -15.58 34.78
C GLY A 366 29.72 -15.62 33.43
N MET A 367 30.05 -14.48 32.83
CA MET A 367 30.83 -14.45 31.58
C MET A 367 32.28 -14.85 31.82
N ARG A 368 32.89 -15.52 30.85
CA ARG A 368 34.32 -15.86 30.91
C ARG A 368 35.18 -14.62 30.62
N GLY A 369 36.43 -14.64 31.08
CA GLY A 369 37.38 -13.54 30.86
C GLY A 369 37.55 -13.16 29.39
N ASP A 370 37.46 -14.15 28.49
CA ASP A 370 37.59 -13.94 27.05
C ASP A 370 36.37 -13.21 26.45
N GLU A 371 35.15 -13.55 26.90
CA GLU A 371 33.90 -12.90 26.47
C GLU A 371 33.83 -11.45 26.97
N LEU A 372 34.25 -11.23 28.22
CA LEU A 372 34.37 -9.89 28.80
C LEU A 372 35.36 -9.02 28.02
N ARG A 373 36.48 -9.59 27.58
CA ARG A 373 37.47 -8.89 26.74
C ARG A 373 36.94 -8.64 25.34
N ALA A 374 36.23 -9.59 24.72
CA ALA A 374 35.62 -9.41 23.40
C ALA A 374 34.63 -8.23 23.38
N GLN A 375 33.79 -8.08 24.40
CA GLN A 375 32.90 -6.92 24.53
C GLN A 375 33.66 -5.58 24.62
N LEU A 376 34.83 -5.59 25.25
CA LEU A 376 35.68 -4.39 25.36
C LEU A 376 36.48 -4.13 24.09
N GLU A 377 36.77 -5.14 23.27
CA GLU A 377 37.39 -5.01 21.94
C GLU A 377 36.43 -4.32 20.95
N ASP A 378 35.14 -4.66 20.98
CA ASP A 378 34.12 -4.03 20.15
C ASP A 378 33.81 -2.58 20.57
N ALA A 379 33.99 -2.24 21.85
CA ALA A 379 33.69 -0.91 22.40
C ALA A 379 34.80 0.14 22.17
N GLN A 380 35.88 -0.18 21.46
CA GLN A 380 37.08 0.67 21.37
C GLN A 380 36.95 1.85 20.39
N SER A 381 36.41 2.99 20.85
CA SER A 381 36.33 4.23 20.05
C SER A 381 36.99 5.46 20.66
N ARG A 382 37.51 5.41 21.90
CA ARG A 382 38.10 6.59 22.56
C ARG A 382 39.57 6.37 22.98
N PRO A 383 40.49 7.31 22.67
CA PRO A 383 41.84 7.29 23.21
C PRO A 383 41.82 7.59 24.71
N ALA A 384 42.57 6.83 25.48
CA ALA A 384 42.73 7.05 26.92
C ALA A 384 43.44 8.38 27.20
N LYS A 385 43.12 9.03 28.34
CA LYS A 385 43.83 10.23 28.82
C LYS A 385 45.32 9.92 28.98
N ARG A 386 46.18 10.73 28.36
CA ARG A 386 47.64 10.56 28.38
C ARG A 386 48.23 11.00 29.71
N THR A 387 48.77 10.03 30.46
CA THR A 387 49.72 10.24 31.56
C THR A 387 51.12 9.75 31.15
N LYS A 388 52.19 10.12 31.88
CA LYS A 388 53.56 9.64 31.60
C LYS A 388 53.77 8.14 31.90
N ARG A 389 52.80 7.46 32.53
CA ARG A 389 52.85 6.03 32.85
C ARG A 389 52.48 5.18 31.63
N ARG A 390 53.15 4.04 31.47
CA ARG A 390 52.83 3.05 30.43
C ARG A 390 51.68 2.17 30.93
N THR A 391 50.59 2.09 30.17
CA THR A 391 49.49 1.16 30.46
C THR A 391 49.86 -0.26 30.01
N LEU A 392 49.10 -1.28 30.45
CA LEU A 392 49.31 -2.66 29.98
C LEU A 392 49.06 -2.77 28.47
N ASP A 393 48.11 -2.02 27.91
CA ASP A 393 47.86 -1.90 26.46
C ASP A 393 49.12 -1.44 25.69
N ASP A 394 49.84 -0.44 26.19
CA ASP A 394 51.06 0.07 25.56
C ASP A 394 52.21 -0.95 25.59
N VAL A 395 52.27 -1.75 26.65
CA VAL A 395 53.25 -2.83 26.80
C VAL A 395 52.93 -3.97 25.85
N LEU A 396 51.66 -4.38 25.75
CA LEU A 396 51.19 -5.42 24.83
C LEU A 396 51.49 -5.05 23.37
N ARG A 397 51.21 -3.82 22.97
CA ARG A 397 51.51 -3.32 21.61
C ARG A 397 53.00 -3.39 21.27
N ARG A 398 53.89 -3.06 22.21
CA ARG A 398 55.35 -3.15 22.00
C ARG A 398 55.85 -4.59 21.92
N LEU A 399 55.21 -5.50 22.64
CA LEU A 399 55.52 -6.92 22.63
C LEU A 399 54.87 -7.68 21.47
N GLY A 400 54.07 -7.00 20.63
CA GLY A 400 53.31 -7.63 19.56
C GLY A 400 52.20 -8.58 20.04
N LYS A 401 51.76 -8.43 21.30
CA LYS A 401 50.71 -9.24 21.91
C LYS A 401 49.37 -8.50 21.93
N THR A 402 48.28 -9.26 21.92
CA THR A 402 46.91 -8.74 21.98
C THR A 402 46.27 -9.01 23.34
N ALA A 403 45.07 -8.47 23.57
CA ALA A 403 44.33 -8.74 24.81
C ALA A 403 43.90 -10.22 24.95
N LYS A 404 43.91 -10.99 23.85
CA LYS A 404 43.67 -12.45 23.85
C LYS A 404 44.80 -13.23 24.49
N ASP A 405 46.04 -12.74 24.36
CA ASP A 405 47.23 -13.37 24.95
C ASP A 405 47.28 -13.20 26.49
N LEU A 406 46.38 -12.38 27.05
CA LEU A 406 46.16 -12.24 28.48
C LEU A 406 45.20 -13.31 29.05
N GLY A 407 44.75 -14.29 28.26
CA GLY A 407 43.83 -15.38 28.63
C GLY A 407 43.76 -15.73 30.14
N PRO A 408 44.83 -16.29 30.73
CA PRO A 408 44.86 -16.75 32.12
C PRO A 408 44.93 -15.64 33.17
N LEU A 409 45.17 -14.39 32.77
CA LEU A 409 45.30 -13.25 33.68
C LEU A 409 43.92 -12.63 33.98
N GLN A 410 43.65 -12.29 35.24
CA GLN A 410 42.39 -11.65 35.67
C GLN A 410 42.23 -10.18 35.23
N VAL A 411 42.94 -9.77 34.17
CA VAL A 411 42.84 -8.45 33.55
C VAL A 411 41.85 -8.50 32.40
N VAL A 412 40.74 -7.78 32.56
CA VAL A 412 39.69 -7.63 31.53
C VAL A 412 39.90 -6.36 30.69
N ASN A 413 40.21 -5.22 31.31
CA ASN A 413 40.47 -3.96 30.60
C ASN A 413 41.97 -3.59 30.66
N PRO A 414 42.78 -3.84 29.61
CA PRO A 414 44.21 -3.57 29.61
C PRO A 414 44.59 -2.07 29.58
N ARG A 415 43.63 -1.17 29.37
CA ARG A 415 43.84 0.28 29.30
C ARG A 415 43.70 1.00 30.63
N LEU A 416 43.18 0.31 31.64
CA LEU A 416 43.05 0.88 32.98
C LEU A 416 44.44 0.96 33.63
N ASP A 417 44.86 2.16 34.07
CA ASP A 417 46.09 2.34 34.85
C ASP A 417 45.87 1.90 36.30
N ALA A 418 45.83 0.59 36.52
CA ALA A 418 45.65 -0.01 37.84
C ALA A 418 46.52 -1.26 38.00
N LYS A 419 46.90 -1.57 39.25
CA LYS A 419 47.66 -2.78 39.57
C LYS A 419 46.74 -4.02 39.48
N LEU A 420 47.34 -5.19 39.29
CA LEU A 420 46.62 -6.47 39.21
C LEU A 420 45.61 -6.68 40.36
N PRO A 421 45.91 -6.42 41.65
CA PRO A 421 44.93 -6.60 42.74
C PRO A 421 43.67 -5.74 42.57
N THR A 422 43.78 -4.56 41.95
CA THR A 422 42.64 -3.69 41.66
C THR A 422 41.74 -4.25 40.57
N HIS A 423 42.32 -4.95 39.57
CA HIS A 423 41.55 -5.66 38.55
C HIS A 423 40.79 -6.84 39.14
N VAL A 424 41.46 -7.63 40.01
CA VAL A 424 40.83 -8.74 40.74
C VAL A 424 39.64 -8.24 41.56
N LYS A 425 39.84 -7.19 42.37
CA LYS A 425 38.78 -6.62 43.21
C LYS A 425 37.56 -6.14 42.42
N ARG A 426 37.75 -5.57 41.23
CA ARG A 426 36.66 -5.04 40.40
C ARG A 426 35.80 -6.13 39.75
N ASN A 427 36.39 -7.29 39.44
CA ASN A 427 35.70 -8.38 38.76
C ASN A 427 35.33 -9.53 39.71
N TYR A 428 35.66 -9.43 41.00
CA TYR A 428 35.48 -10.50 41.97
C TYR A 428 34.02 -10.97 42.09
N LEU A 429 33.05 -10.04 42.08
CA LEU A 429 31.63 -10.35 42.19
C LEU A 429 31.01 -10.98 40.93
N LEU A 430 31.76 -11.04 39.82
CA LEU A 430 31.26 -11.58 38.55
C LEU A 430 31.35 -13.11 38.47
N HIS A 431 32.21 -13.73 39.28
CA HIS A 431 32.57 -15.15 39.17
C HIS A 431 32.21 -15.96 40.40
#